data_AF-A0A1H7KE48-F1
#
_entry.id   AF-A0A1H7KE48-F1
#
_cell.length_a   1.000
_cell.length_b   1.000
_cell.length_c   1.000
_cell.angle_alpha   90.00
_cell.angle_beta   90.00
_cell.angle_gamma   90.00
#
_symmetry.space_group_name_H-M   'P 1'
#
loop_
_entity.id
_entity.type
_entity.pdbx_description
1 polymer ?
#
loop_
_entity_poly.entity_id
_entity_poly.type
_entity_poly.pdbx_seq_one_letter_code
_entity_poly.pdbx_strand_id
1 'polypeptide(L)'
;MKNKIQQTFYIRNIIMSGSLLIAIISILRFYNNVRLVGLIILLALILFIGSYKAMHVYMQKQFTEKMNLDKIIDFFSKKKRLYLREKADLFNALLWCGEDERIVDYIRNNSLPLEQKLSYEFYKLDKKLIKENDVENDMYPEAFLRIQGLLEAYKNCKKKDNDVVNKFHAYFDFYQSYYNKQYDSALAAIDENVSKENINDTWRIYHKGIVYKQIGDIDKADLCFAHFKTCGGHTRFHKWLGIESDTKGQSSIAMWPLMVATVLYLAVVIVLWNHQYSSVQEALKWEYGDNESNLYLITESYDDGQGVSIYSYNDSVLYCNYCKNDHGYTIKKRHVDKNIKEDRNDSFFNSSTIVLINGSFYKETNYKPEIIITKGDSLDPNVIRNIQVESIESKTVNNELYYLVTVE
;
A
#
# COMPACT_ATOMS: atom_id res chain seq x y z
N MET A 1 14.30 -14.07 -22.36
CA MET A 1 14.08 -12.70 -21.82
C MET A 1 13.29 -12.77 -20.51
N LYS A 2 13.79 -12.18 -19.40
CA LYS A 2 13.03 -12.13 -18.14
C LYS A 2 11.73 -11.35 -18.35
N ASN A 3 10.60 -11.89 -17.89
CA ASN A 3 9.29 -11.23 -17.99
C ASN A 3 9.29 -9.99 -17.08
N LYS A 4 9.39 -8.79 -17.67
CA LYS A 4 9.43 -7.51 -16.94
C LYS A 4 8.23 -7.34 -16.01
N ILE A 5 7.03 -7.78 -16.41
CA ILE A 5 5.81 -7.74 -15.58
C ILE A 5 6.01 -8.57 -14.31
N GLN A 6 6.57 -9.77 -14.46
CA GLN A 6 6.86 -10.65 -13.34
C GLN A 6 7.90 -10.02 -12.38
N GLN A 7 8.94 -9.39 -12.92
CA GLN A 7 9.94 -8.67 -12.12
C GLN A 7 9.31 -7.51 -11.34
N THR A 8 8.52 -6.66 -12.00
CA THR A 8 7.80 -5.54 -11.36
C THR A 8 6.87 -6.03 -10.26
N PHE A 9 6.18 -7.16 -10.49
CA PHE A 9 5.31 -7.79 -9.49
C PHE A 9 6.10 -8.31 -8.27
N TYR A 10 7.27 -8.93 -8.48
CA TYR A 10 8.13 -9.35 -7.38
C TYR A 10 8.67 -8.16 -6.58
N ILE A 11 9.15 -7.11 -7.26
CA ILE A 11 9.65 -5.89 -6.61
C ILE A 11 8.54 -5.25 -5.75
N ARG A 12 7.32 -5.16 -6.27
CA ARG A 12 6.15 -4.71 -5.50
C ARG A 12 5.98 -5.52 -4.21
N ASN A 13 5.98 -6.85 -4.30
CA ASN A 13 5.80 -7.71 -3.13
C ASN A 13 6.91 -7.57 -2.10
N ILE A 14 8.16 -7.39 -2.56
CA ILE A 14 9.30 -7.12 -1.68
C ILE A 14 9.09 -5.79 -0.94
N ILE A 15 8.68 -4.73 -1.64
CA ILE A 15 8.41 -3.41 -1.02
C ILE A 15 7.25 -3.50 -0.02
N MET A 16 6.14 -4.13 -0.40
CA MET A 16 4.96 -4.29 0.47
C MET A 16 5.29 -5.10 1.73
N SER A 17 5.97 -6.25 1.57
CA SER A 17 6.31 -7.11 2.70
C SER A 17 7.39 -6.48 3.56
N GLY A 18 8.39 -5.86 2.93
CA GLY A 18 9.49 -5.16 3.61
C GLY A 18 8.99 -3.98 4.44
N SER A 19 8.13 -3.12 3.86
CA SER A 19 7.54 -1.99 4.61
C SER A 19 6.72 -2.44 5.81
N LEU A 20 5.91 -3.50 5.67
CA LEU A 20 5.15 -4.08 6.79
C LEU A 20 6.07 -4.67 7.86
N LEU A 21 7.10 -5.43 7.47
CA LEU A 21 8.05 -6.03 8.39
C LEU A 21 8.81 -4.95 9.18
N ILE A 22 9.28 -3.90 8.51
CA ILE A 22 9.97 -2.77 9.15
C ILE A 22 9.03 -2.09 10.15
N ALA A 23 7.76 -1.88 9.80
CA ALA A 23 6.78 -1.31 10.72
C ALA A 23 6.59 -2.19 11.97
N ILE A 24 6.42 -3.52 11.81
CA ILE A 24 6.26 -4.45 12.94
C ILE A 24 7.48 -4.42 13.87
N ILE A 25 8.69 -4.54 13.30
CA ILE A 25 9.94 -4.50 14.08
C ILE A 25 10.05 -3.17 14.82
N SER A 26 9.72 -2.07 14.15
CA SER A 26 9.79 -0.74 14.73
C SER A 26 8.76 -0.52 15.85
N ILE A 27 7.53 -1.06 15.70
CA ILE A 27 6.51 -1.03 16.76
C ILE A 27 7.03 -1.77 18.00
N LEU A 28 7.58 -2.97 17.82
CA LEU A 28 8.12 -3.76 18.93
C LEU A 28 9.31 -3.08 19.60
N ARG A 29 10.16 -2.42 18.82
CA ARG A 29 11.39 -1.80 19.33
C ARG A 29 11.16 -0.44 19.97
N PHE A 30 10.33 0.40 19.37
CA PHE A 30 10.13 1.79 19.77
C PHE A 30 8.76 2.02 20.43
N TYR A 31 8.14 0.97 21.00
CA TYR A 31 6.77 1.02 21.53
C TYR A 31 6.53 2.16 22.54
N ASN A 32 7.57 2.58 23.26
CA ASN A 32 7.51 3.71 24.19
C ASN A 32 7.36 5.07 23.49
N ASN A 33 7.92 5.22 22.28
CA ASN A 33 7.87 6.47 21.51
C ASN A 33 6.71 6.43 20.51
N VAL A 34 5.51 6.71 21.00
CA VAL A 34 4.26 6.69 20.20
C VAL A 34 4.33 7.60 18.97
N ARG A 35 4.98 8.77 19.08
CA ARG A 35 5.10 9.72 17.96
C ARG A 35 5.96 9.15 16.85
N LEU A 36 7.12 8.57 17.19
CA LEU A 36 8.02 7.93 16.24
C LEU A 36 7.35 6.71 15.60
N VAL A 37 6.69 5.86 16.40
CA VAL A 37 5.94 4.71 15.90
C VAL A 37 4.86 5.14 14.91
N GLY A 38 4.11 6.21 15.21
CA GLY A 38 3.11 6.77 14.29
C GLY A 38 3.72 7.22 12.95
N LEU A 39 4.86 7.91 12.99
CA LEU A 39 5.61 8.34 11.80
C LEU A 39 6.10 7.15 10.96
N ILE A 40 6.65 6.14 11.62
CA ILE A 40 7.13 4.90 11.00
C ILE A 40 5.97 4.16 10.32
N ILE A 41 4.82 4.01 10.98
CA ILE A 41 3.63 3.37 10.41
C ILE A 41 3.15 4.15 9.18
N LEU A 42 3.12 5.48 9.25
CA LEU A 42 2.71 6.33 8.13
C LEU A 42 3.63 6.13 6.91
N LEU A 43 4.96 6.11 7.11
CA LEU A 43 5.92 5.87 6.05
C LEU A 43 5.75 4.48 5.42
N ALA A 44 5.57 3.44 6.24
CA ALA A 44 5.31 2.09 5.75
C ALA A 44 4.01 2.03 4.91
N LEU A 45 2.96 2.71 5.35
CA LEU A 45 1.68 2.78 4.63
C LEU A 45 1.82 3.52 3.28
N ILE A 46 2.59 4.60 3.23
CA ILE A 46 2.89 5.33 1.98
C ILE A 46 3.64 4.42 0.99
N LEU A 47 4.66 3.68 1.45
CA LEU A 47 5.41 2.74 0.59
C LEU A 47 4.53 1.60 0.10
N PHE A 48 3.69 1.05 0.99
CA PHE A 48 2.77 -0.04 0.67
C PHE A 48 1.77 0.40 -0.40
N ILE A 49 1.04 1.49 -0.17
CA ILE A 49 0.04 2.02 -1.12
C ILE A 49 0.70 2.49 -2.41
N GLY A 50 1.84 3.17 -2.32
CA GLY A 50 2.61 3.66 -3.46
C GLY A 50 3.03 2.52 -4.39
N SER A 51 3.54 1.41 -3.84
CA SER A 51 3.92 0.24 -4.63
C SER A 51 2.73 -0.43 -5.32
N TYR A 52 1.58 -0.51 -4.65
CA TYR A 52 0.35 -1.03 -5.24
C TYR A 52 -0.14 -0.15 -6.40
N LYS A 53 -0.20 1.17 -6.19
CA LYS A 53 -0.61 2.15 -7.21
C LYS A 53 0.33 2.16 -8.40
N ALA A 54 1.64 2.08 -8.20
CA ALA A 54 2.62 2.04 -9.27
C ALA A 54 2.44 0.81 -10.18
N MET A 55 2.22 -0.37 -9.60
CA MET A 55 1.92 -1.59 -10.37
C MET A 55 0.60 -1.46 -11.13
N HIS A 56 -0.42 -0.87 -10.51
CA HIS A 56 -1.71 -0.62 -11.17
C HIS A 56 -1.56 0.28 -12.40
N VAL A 57 -0.88 1.42 -12.25
CA VAL A 57 -0.63 2.34 -13.37
C VAL A 57 0.20 1.66 -14.46
N TYR A 58 1.16 0.81 -14.08
CA TYR A 58 1.97 0.05 -15.03
C TYR A 58 1.11 -0.90 -15.85
N MET A 59 0.27 -1.71 -15.20
CA MET A 59 -0.64 -2.65 -15.86
C MET A 59 -1.64 -1.91 -16.74
N GLN A 60 -2.25 -0.83 -16.23
CA GLN A 60 -3.20 -0.02 -16.99
C GLN A 60 -2.55 0.55 -18.25
N LYS A 61 -1.31 1.05 -18.16
CA LYS A 61 -0.57 1.55 -19.31
C LYS A 61 -0.30 0.45 -20.35
N GLN A 62 0.11 -0.75 -19.92
CA GLN A 62 0.27 -1.89 -20.84
C GLN A 62 -1.04 -2.25 -21.55
N PHE A 63 -2.18 -2.20 -20.85
CA PHE A 63 -3.50 -2.47 -21.43
C PHE A 63 -3.95 -1.38 -22.40
N THR A 64 -3.80 -0.10 -22.05
CA THR A 64 -4.15 1.04 -22.90
C THR A 64 -3.32 1.05 -24.19
N GLU A 65 -2.01 0.82 -24.07
CA GLU A 65 -1.09 0.79 -25.21
C GLU A 65 -1.11 -0.56 -25.95
N LYS A 66 -1.84 -1.58 -25.43
CA LYS A 66 -1.82 -2.98 -25.88
C LYS A 66 -0.40 -3.52 -26.11
N MET A 67 0.49 -3.20 -25.21
CA MET A 67 1.89 -3.62 -25.27
C MET A 67 2.07 -4.87 -24.42
N ASN A 68 2.89 -5.80 -24.90
CA ASN A 68 3.29 -6.99 -24.16
C ASN A 68 2.11 -7.85 -23.64
N LEU A 69 0.97 -7.84 -24.33
CA LEU A 69 -0.23 -8.58 -23.90
C LEU A 69 0.05 -10.08 -23.74
N ASP A 70 0.87 -10.70 -24.59
CA ASP A 70 1.29 -12.10 -24.45
C ASP A 70 1.99 -12.37 -23.12
N LYS A 71 2.83 -11.43 -22.68
CA LYS A 71 3.53 -11.53 -21.38
C LYS A 71 2.57 -11.36 -20.21
N ILE A 72 1.49 -10.59 -20.37
CA ILE A 72 0.40 -10.47 -19.39
C ILE A 72 -0.37 -11.78 -19.30
N ILE A 73 -0.72 -12.36 -20.45
CA ILE A 73 -1.42 -13.65 -20.53
C ILE A 73 -0.57 -14.73 -19.86
N ASP A 74 0.71 -14.84 -20.22
CA ASP A 74 1.63 -15.81 -19.63
C ASP A 74 1.81 -15.61 -18.12
N PHE A 75 1.83 -14.36 -17.66
CA PHE A 75 1.95 -14.04 -16.25
C PHE A 75 0.73 -14.51 -15.45
N PHE A 76 -0.49 -14.19 -15.90
CA PHE A 76 -1.71 -14.57 -15.20
C PHE A 76 -2.03 -16.06 -15.35
N SER A 77 -1.77 -16.66 -16.52
CA SER A 77 -2.02 -18.09 -16.76
C SER A 77 -1.17 -19.00 -15.87
N LYS A 78 0.01 -18.53 -15.44
CA LYS A 78 0.89 -19.27 -14.51
C LYS A 78 0.50 -19.14 -13.05
N LYS A 79 -0.44 -18.24 -12.69
CA LYS A 79 -0.89 -18.10 -11.30
C LYS A 79 -1.83 -19.23 -10.92
N LYS A 80 -1.58 -19.87 -9.77
CA LYS A 80 -2.47 -20.89 -9.19
C LYS A 80 -3.87 -20.35 -8.87
N ARG A 81 -3.98 -19.08 -8.48
CA ARG A 81 -5.24 -18.40 -8.15
C ARG A 81 -5.21 -16.98 -8.70
N LEU A 82 -6.32 -16.57 -9.30
CA LEU A 82 -6.54 -15.22 -9.82
C LEU A 82 -7.66 -14.55 -9.03
N TYR A 83 -7.42 -13.31 -8.61
CA TYR A 83 -8.47 -12.46 -8.04
C TYR A 83 -9.46 -12.00 -9.12
N LEU A 84 -10.66 -11.57 -8.73
CA LEU A 84 -11.73 -11.17 -9.67
C LEU A 84 -11.26 -10.14 -10.71
N ARG A 85 -10.44 -9.18 -10.29
CA ARG A 85 -9.86 -8.17 -11.17
C ARG A 85 -8.83 -8.76 -12.14
N GLU A 86 -7.96 -9.64 -11.66
CA GLU A 86 -6.94 -10.29 -12.49
C GLU A 86 -7.55 -11.24 -13.52
N LYS A 87 -8.66 -11.90 -13.15
CA LYS A 87 -9.51 -12.65 -14.07
C LYS A 87 -9.99 -11.76 -15.22
N ALA A 88 -10.47 -10.57 -14.91
CA ALA A 88 -10.91 -9.61 -15.92
C ALA A 88 -9.77 -9.11 -16.81
N ASP A 89 -8.63 -8.79 -16.22
CA ASP A 89 -7.42 -8.38 -16.92
C ASP A 89 -6.92 -9.48 -17.87
N LEU A 90 -6.89 -10.74 -17.42
CA LEU A 90 -6.53 -11.90 -18.25
C LEU A 90 -7.50 -12.06 -19.42
N PHE A 91 -8.81 -12.06 -19.17
CA PHE A 91 -9.80 -12.24 -20.23
C PHE A 91 -9.71 -11.15 -21.29
N ASN A 92 -9.57 -9.89 -20.86
CA ASN A 92 -9.39 -8.76 -21.77
C ASN A 92 -8.09 -8.92 -22.58
N ALA A 93 -6.98 -9.34 -21.97
CA ALA A 93 -5.73 -9.61 -22.69
C ALA A 93 -5.92 -10.70 -23.75
N LEU A 94 -6.60 -11.81 -23.41
CA LEU A 94 -6.89 -12.90 -24.33
C LEU A 94 -7.71 -12.42 -25.55
N LEU A 95 -8.77 -11.63 -25.32
CA LEU A 95 -9.57 -11.02 -26.38
C LEU A 95 -8.75 -10.08 -27.27
N TRP A 96 -7.88 -9.26 -26.67
CA TRP A 96 -7.07 -8.31 -27.41
C TRP A 96 -5.93 -8.97 -28.17
N CYS A 97 -5.34 -10.08 -27.70
CA CYS A 97 -4.35 -10.84 -28.47
C CYS A 97 -4.97 -11.69 -29.57
N GLY A 98 -6.23 -12.12 -29.42
CA GLY A 98 -6.82 -13.11 -30.32
C GLY A 98 -6.36 -14.53 -30.01
N GLU A 99 -6.35 -14.90 -28.73
CA GLU A 99 -6.01 -16.25 -28.24
C GLU A 99 -7.25 -17.17 -28.23
N ASP A 100 -7.72 -17.57 -29.41
CA ASP A 100 -8.96 -18.33 -29.64
C ASP A 100 -9.16 -19.50 -28.65
N GLU A 101 -8.20 -20.43 -28.59
CA GLU A 101 -8.29 -21.63 -27.75
C GLU A 101 -8.31 -21.30 -26.25
N ARG A 102 -7.44 -20.38 -25.82
CA ARG A 102 -7.34 -19.97 -24.42
C ARG A 102 -8.58 -19.21 -23.95
N ILE A 103 -9.27 -18.49 -24.84
CA ILE A 103 -10.56 -17.85 -24.53
C ILE A 103 -11.61 -18.92 -24.22
N VAL A 104 -11.71 -19.96 -25.05
CA VAL A 104 -12.67 -21.06 -24.85
C VAL A 104 -12.40 -21.76 -23.52
N ASP A 105 -11.14 -22.08 -23.23
CA ASP A 105 -10.74 -22.70 -21.96
C ASP A 105 -11.03 -21.80 -20.77
N TYR A 106 -10.83 -20.49 -20.91
CA TYR A 106 -11.14 -19.53 -19.86
C TYR A 106 -12.65 -19.51 -19.55
N ILE A 107 -13.50 -19.44 -20.59
CA ILE A 107 -14.96 -19.39 -20.45
C ILE A 107 -15.51 -20.69 -19.87
N ARG A 108 -14.96 -21.85 -20.25
CA ARG A 108 -15.36 -23.16 -19.68
C ARG A 108 -15.20 -23.20 -18.16
N ASN A 109 -14.20 -22.49 -17.65
CA ASN A 109 -13.83 -22.53 -16.24
C ASN A 109 -14.30 -21.29 -15.43
N ASN A 110 -14.87 -20.27 -16.09
CA ASN A 110 -15.22 -19.02 -15.45
C ASN A 110 -16.52 -18.43 -15.99
N SER A 111 -17.37 -17.92 -15.10
CA SER A 111 -18.52 -17.09 -15.49
C SER A 111 -18.06 -15.70 -15.93
N LEU A 112 -18.53 -15.26 -17.10
CA LEU A 112 -18.27 -13.90 -17.60
C LEU A 112 -19.27 -12.89 -17.00
N PRO A 113 -18.81 -11.76 -16.45
CA PRO A 113 -19.62 -10.58 -16.25
C PRO A 113 -20.22 -10.09 -17.58
N LEU A 114 -21.30 -9.32 -17.49
CA LEU A 114 -22.07 -8.88 -18.65
C LEU A 114 -21.25 -8.08 -19.69
N GLU A 115 -20.36 -7.20 -19.22
CA GLU A 115 -19.43 -6.44 -20.07
C GLU A 115 -18.48 -7.33 -20.87
N GLN A 116 -18.01 -8.43 -20.26
CA GLN A 116 -17.13 -9.39 -20.91
C GLN A 116 -17.88 -10.26 -21.91
N LYS A 117 -19.13 -10.61 -21.61
CA LYS A 117 -20.01 -11.29 -22.57
C LYS A 117 -20.19 -10.43 -23.82
N LEU A 118 -20.53 -9.15 -23.66
CA LEU A 118 -20.63 -8.20 -24.78
C LEU A 118 -19.32 -8.12 -25.58
N SER A 119 -18.20 -7.94 -24.89
CA SER A 119 -16.88 -7.86 -25.53
C SER A 119 -16.54 -9.13 -26.33
N TYR A 120 -16.95 -10.30 -25.84
CA TYR A 120 -16.77 -11.58 -26.51
C TYR A 120 -17.70 -11.76 -27.73
N GLU A 121 -18.94 -11.29 -27.67
CA GLU A 121 -19.83 -11.29 -28.83
C GLU A 121 -19.26 -10.44 -29.98
N PHE A 122 -18.77 -9.23 -29.68
CA PHE A 122 -18.10 -8.40 -30.70
C PHE A 122 -16.80 -9.04 -31.22
N TYR A 123 -16.01 -9.67 -30.35
CA TYR A 123 -14.84 -10.43 -30.78
C TYR A 123 -15.17 -11.51 -31.80
N LYS A 124 -16.30 -12.22 -31.64
CA LYS A 124 -16.75 -13.22 -32.61
C LYS A 124 -17.15 -12.58 -33.94
N LEU A 125 -17.82 -11.43 -33.91
CA LEU A 125 -18.15 -10.67 -35.13
C LEU A 125 -16.89 -10.19 -35.88
N ASP A 126 -15.90 -9.66 -35.17
CA ASP A 126 -14.61 -9.29 -35.78
C ASP A 126 -13.94 -10.48 -36.45
N LYS A 127 -13.85 -11.61 -35.73
CA LYS A 127 -13.20 -12.82 -36.22
C LYS A 127 -13.86 -13.31 -37.50
N LYS A 128 -15.20 -13.34 -37.51
CA LYS A 128 -15.98 -13.78 -38.66
C LYS A 128 -15.77 -12.86 -39.87
N LEU A 129 -15.84 -11.55 -39.65
CA LEU A 129 -15.58 -10.55 -40.68
C LEU A 129 -14.19 -10.70 -41.32
N ILE A 130 -13.17 -11.03 -40.52
CA ILE A 130 -11.76 -11.07 -40.96
C ILE A 130 -11.35 -12.41 -41.55
N LYS A 131 -11.67 -13.51 -40.86
CA LYS A 131 -11.16 -14.85 -41.21
C LYS A 131 -12.07 -15.60 -42.16
N GLU A 132 -13.38 -15.40 -42.03
CA GLU A 132 -14.36 -16.18 -42.79
C GLU A 132 -14.72 -15.45 -44.10
N ASN A 133 -14.46 -14.13 -44.19
CA ASN A 133 -14.78 -13.28 -45.35
C ASN A 133 -16.23 -13.49 -45.83
N ASP A 134 -17.10 -13.86 -44.89
CA ASP A 134 -18.39 -14.49 -45.14
C ASP A 134 -19.51 -13.51 -44.74
N VAL A 135 -19.89 -12.71 -45.73
CA VAL A 135 -20.92 -11.67 -45.61
C VAL A 135 -22.32 -12.25 -45.85
N GLU A 136 -22.44 -13.49 -46.34
CA GLU A 136 -23.71 -14.09 -46.80
C GLU A 136 -24.32 -15.10 -45.82
N ASN A 137 -23.79 -15.21 -44.60
CA ASN A 137 -24.08 -16.32 -43.71
C ASN A 137 -25.26 -16.04 -42.75
N ASP A 138 -26.30 -16.89 -42.79
CA ASP A 138 -27.59 -16.80 -42.07
C ASP A 138 -27.53 -16.69 -40.52
N MET A 139 -26.35 -16.78 -39.90
CA MET A 139 -26.18 -16.70 -38.44
C MET A 139 -26.09 -15.28 -37.83
N TYR A 140 -26.01 -14.22 -38.65
CA TYR A 140 -25.91 -12.84 -38.13
C TYR A 140 -27.15 -12.33 -37.38
N PRO A 141 -28.39 -12.64 -37.81
CA PRO A 141 -29.60 -12.24 -37.08
C PRO A 141 -29.60 -12.70 -35.62
N GLU A 142 -29.17 -13.93 -35.35
CA GLU A 142 -29.11 -14.44 -33.98
C GLU A 142 -28.03 -13.73 -33.14
N ALA A 143 -26.87 -13.43 -33.75
CA ALA A 143 -25.80 -12.72 -33.05
C ALA A 143 -26.27 -11.31 -32.65
N PHE A 144 -27.00 -10.61 -33.52
CA PHE A 144 -27.56 -9.31 -33.21
C PHE A 144 -28.62 -9.36 -32.12
N LEU A 145 -29.55 -10.33 -32.16
CA LEU A 145 -30.54 -10.52 -31.10
C LEU A 145 -29.86 -10.77 -29.74
N ARG A 146 -28.81 -11.60 -29.71
CA ARG A 146 -28.02 -11.84 -28.50
C ARG A 146 -27.34 -10.58 -27.99
N ILE A 147 -26.66 -9.83 -28.86
CA ILE A 147 -25.96 -8.59 -28.46
C ILE A 147 -26.97 -7.54 -27.98
N GLN A 148 -28.10 -7.39 -28.67
CA GLN A 148 -29.16 -6.45 -28.28
C GLN A 148 -29.71 -6.78 -26.89
N GLY A 149 -30.03 -8.05 -26.61
CA GLY A 149 -30.47 -8.47 -25.28
C GLY A 149 -29.41 -8.24 -24.19
N LEU A 150 -28.13 -8.48 -24.50
CA LEU A 150 -27.03 -8.19 -23.57
C LEU A 150 -26.83 -6.69 -23.34
N LEU A 151 -26.99 -5.85 -24.37
CA LEU A 151 -26.88 -4.40 -24.28
C LEU A 151 -28.00 -3.82 -23.41
N GLU A 152 -29.23 -4.27 -23.62
CA GLU A 152 -30.39 -3.86 -22.81
C GLU A 152 -30.21 -4.26 -21.35
N ALA A 153 -29.79 -5.51 -21.10
CA ALA A 153 -29.45 -5.95 -19.75
C ALA A 153 -28.33 -5.09 -19.13
N TYR A 154 -27.32 -4.72 -19.91
CA TYR A 154 -26.18 -3.93 -19.44
C TYR A 154 -26.57 -2.50 -19.09
N LYS A 155 -27.40 -1.87 -19.93
CA LYS A 155 -28.00 -0.56 -19.69
C LYS A 155 -28.88 -0.58 -18.44
N ASN A 156 -29.72 -1.60 -18.27
CA ASN A 156 -30.58 -1.73 -17.09
C ASN A 156 -29.79 -1.90 -15.78
N CYS A 157 -28.62 -2.55 -15.84
CA CYS A 157 -27.73 -2.67 -14.69
C CYS A 157 -26.95 -1.39 -14.38
N LYS A 158 -26.62 -0.59 -15.40
CA LYS A 158 -25.84 0.65 -15.28
C LYS A 158 -26.80 1.84 -15.40
N LYS A 159 -27.35 2.30 -14.27
CA LYS A 159 -28.35 3.39 -14.13
C LYS A 159 -28.02 4.78 -14.76
N LYS A 160 -26.96 4.93 -15.56
CA LYS A 160 -26.57 6.17 -16.25
C LYS A 160 -25.92 5.86 -17.60
N ASP A 161 -26.08 6.77 -18.56
CA ASP A 161 -25.26 6.79 -19.77
C ASP A 161 -23.79 6.86 -19.36
N ASN A 162 -23.07 5.79 -19.68
CA ASN A 162 -21.67 5.61 -19.38
C ASN A 162 -20.95 5.41 -20.72
N ASP A 163 -19.76 5.99 -20.85
CA ASP A 163 -18.85 5.82 -21.97
C ASP A 163 -18.71 4.38 -22.46
N VAL A 164 -18.74 3.40 -21.56
CA VAL A 164 -18.71 1.97 -21.90
C VAL A 164 -19.96 1.51 -22.65
N VAL A 165 -21.14 2.00 -22.27
CA VAL A 165 -22.42 1.68 -22.92
C VAL A 165 -22.44 2.30 -24.33
N ASN A 166 -22.03 3.57 -24.44
CA ASN A 166 -21.92 4.27 -25.73
C ASN A 166 -20.97 3.56 -26.69
N LYS A 167 -19.83 3.05 -26.18
CA LYS A 167 -18.88 2.25 -26.96
C LYS A 167 -19.53 1.01 -27.56
N PHE A 168 -20.28 0.24 -26.77
CA PHE A 168 -20.90 -0.98 -27.28
C PHE A 168 -22.06 -0.69 -28.24
N HIS A 169 -22.81 0.41 -28.04
CA HIS A 169 -23.79 0.86 -29.03
C HIS A 169 -23.13 1.20 -30.36
N ALA A 170 -22.04 1.97 -30.34
CA ALA A 170 -21.31 2.29 -31.57
C ALA A 170 -20.80 1.04 -32.32
N TYR A 171 -20.32 0.03 -31.59
CA TYR A 171 -19.96 -1.26 -32.21
C TYR A 171 -21.17 -1.97 -32.80
N PHE A 172 -22.29 -2.01 -32.08
CA PHE A 172 -23.52 -2.63 -32.55
C PHE A 172 -24.06 -1.95 -33.81
N ASP A 173 -24.17 -0.62 -33.79
CA ASP A 173 -24.67 0.20 -34.90
C ASP A 173 -23.79 0.05 -36.14
N PHE A 174 -22.46 0.00 -35.96
CA PHE A 174 -21.53 -0.29 -37.04
C PHE A 174 -21.82 -1.65 -37.69
N TYR A 175 -21.84 -2.73 -36.90
CA TYR A 175 -22.04 -4.07 -37.49
C TYR A 175 -23.42 -4.16 -38.13
N GLN A 176 -24.47 -3.71 -37.46
CA GLN A 176 -25.82 -3.73 -38.01
C GLN A 176 -25.90 -3.01 -39.37
N SER A 177 -25.33 -1.80 -39.45
CA SER A 177 -25.30 -1.03 -40.70
C SER A 177 -24.44 -1.70 -41.78
N TYR A 178 -23.26 -2.20 -41.40
CA TYR A 178 -22.34 -2.88 -42.31
C TYR A 178 -22.99 -4.10 -42.98
N TYR A 179 -23.64 -4.97 -42.19
CA TYR A 179 -24.29 -6.17 -42.71
C TYR A 179 -25.56 -5.86 -43.51
N ASN A 180 -26.26 -4.78 -43.18
CA ASN A 180 -27.38 -4.29 -43.98
C ASN A 180 -26.92 -3.57 -45.27
N LYS A 181 -25.61 -3.54 -45.57
CA LYS A 181 -25.01 -2.82 -46.71
C LYS A 181 -25.29 -1.31 -46.68
N GLN A 182 -25.60 -0.77 -45.51
CA GLN A 182 -25.79 0.66 -45.24
C GLN A 182 -24.43 1.29 -44.90
N TYR A 183 -23.55 1.34 -45.89
CA TYR A 183 -22.14 1.70 -45.67
C TYR A 183 -21.94 3.14 -45.18
N ASP A 184 -22.78 4.08 -45.59
CA ASP A 184 -22.74 5.46 -45.08
C ASP A 184 -23.09 5.52 -43.58
N SER A 185 -24.12 4.77 -43.16
CA SER A 185 -24.49 4.65 -41.75
C SER A 185 -23.40 3.92 -40.94
N ALA A 186 -22.73 2.93 -41.53
CA ALA A 186 -21.61 2.26 -40.89
C ALA A 186 -20.42 3.22 -40.67
N LEU A 187 -20.11 4.09 -41.64
CA LEU A 187 -19.10 5.14 -41.48
C LEU A 187 -19.52 6.17 -40.42
N ALA A 188 -20.77 6.62 -40.44
CA ALA A 188 -21.30 7.55 -39.45
C ALA A 188 -21.21 6.98 -38.02
N ALA A 189 -21.55 5.70 -37.82
CA ALA A 189 -21.41 5.04 -36.52
C ALA A 189 -19.96 5.04 -36.01
N ILE A 190 -18.98 4.96 -36.91
CA ILE A 190 -17.56 5.09 -36.58
C ILE A 190 -17.18 6.55 -36.28
N ASP A 191 -17.65 7.50 -37.10
CA ASP A 191 -17.22 8.91 -37.10
C ASP A 191 -17.90 9.78 -36.04
N GLU A 192 -19.20 9.63 -35.81
CA GLU A 192 -19.95 10.40 -34.81
C GLU A 192 -19.45 10.12 -33.38
N ASN A 193 -18.87 8.94 -33.17
CA ASN A 193 -18.28 8.52 -31.90
C ASN A 193 -16.80 8.90 -31.75
N VAL A 194 -16.18 9.57 -32.74
CA VAL A 194 -14.77 10.04 -32.68
C VAL A 194 -14.57 11.13 -31.64
N SER A 195 -15.60 11.91 -31.34
CA SER A 195 -15.56 12.97 -30.32
C SER A 195 -15.48 12.44 -28.88
N LYS A 196 -15.71 11.13 -28.67
CA LYS A 196 -15.66 10.45 -27.37
C LYS A 196 -14.53 9.43 -27.43
N GLU A 197 -13.49 9.57 -26.61
CA GLU A 197 -12.26 8.73 -26.57
C GLU A 197 -12.47 7.22 -26.28
N ASN A 198 -13.64 6.67 -26.58
CA ASN A 198 -14.12 5.37 -26.12
C ASN A 198 -13.92 4.24 -27.14
N ILE A 199 -13.76 4.57 -28.43
CA ILE A 199 -13.53 3.59 -29.49
C ILE A 199 -12.05 3.43 -29.76
N ASN A 200 -11.65 2.18 -29.92
CA ASN A 200 -10.26 1.83 -30.14
C ASN A 200 -9.76 2.17 -31.56
N ASP A 201 -8.62 2.86 -31.67
CA ASP A 201 -8.06 3.29 -32.96
C ASP A 201 -7.81 2.17 -33.96
N THR A 202 -7.23 1.04 -33.51
CA THR A 202 -6.98 -0.10 -34.41
C THR A 202 -8.28 -0.71 -34.92
N TRP A 203 -9.34 -0.73 -34.10
CA TRP A 203 -10.65 -1.21 -34.52
C TRP A 203 -11.26 -0.23 -35.54
N ARG A 204 -11.23 1.08 -35.23
CA ARG A 204 -11.76 2.14 -36.07
C ARG A 204 -11.13 2.16 -37.46
N ILE A 205 -9.80 2.26 -37.52
CA ILE A 205 -9.07 2.41 -38.78
C ILE A 205 -9.25 1.18 -39.65
N TYR A 206 -9.22 -0.02 -39.04
CA TYR A 206 -9.42 -1.26 -39.77
C TYR A 206 -10.83 -1.36 -40.38
N HIS A 207 -11.87 -1.11 -39.59
CA HIS A 207 -13.25 -1.21 -40.07
C HIS A 207 -13.61 -0.13 -41.09
N LYS A 208 -13.05 1.09 -40.98
CA LYS A 208 -13.14 2.09 -42.05
C LYS A 208 -12.56 1.57 -43.36
N GLY A 209 -11.36 0.98 -43.32
CA GLY A 209 -10.74 0.39 -44.50
C GLY A 209 -11.60 -0.70 -45.15
N ILE A 210 -12.25 -1.53 -44.33
CA ILE A 210 -13.21 -2.53 -44.82
C ILE A 210 -14.40 -1.87 -45.52
N VAL A 211 -15.00 -0.83 -44.93
CA VAL A 211 -16.15 -0.14 -45.55
C VAL A 211 -15.74 0.51 -46.88
N TYR A 212 -14.61 1.24 -46.91
CA TYR A 212 -14.10 1.86 -48.14
C TYR A 212 -13.86 0.84 -49.24
N LYS A 213 -13.33 -0.33 -48.89
CA LYS A 213 -13.16 -1.44 -49.83
C LYS A 213 -14.50 -1.93 -50.40
N GLN A 214 -15.55 -2.02 -49.59
CA GLN A 214 -16.88 -2.48 -50.04
C GLN A 214 -17.59 -1.48 -50.93
N ILE A 215 -17.41 -0.17 -50.69
CA ILE A 215 -17.99 0.87 -51.57
C ILE A 215 -17.17 1.11 -52.85
N GLY A 216 -16.01 0.46 -52.99
CA GLY A 216 -15.13 0.60 -54.16
C GLY A 216 -14.15 1.79 -54.11
N ASP A 217 -14.03 2.46 -52.97
CA ASP A 217 -13.07 3.56 -52.76
C ASP A 217 -11.70 2.98 -52.32
N ILE A 218 -10.98 2.41 -53.29
CA ILE A 218 -9.73 1.68 -53.04
C ILE A 218 -8.65 2.58 -52.44
N ASP A 219 -8.54 3.82 -52.91
CA ASP A 219 -7.53 4.77 -52.42
C ASP A 219 -7.69 5.05 -50.91
N LYS A 220 -8.93 5.29 -50.46
CA LYS A 220 -9.19 5.48 -49.02
C LYS A 220 -9.02 4.20 -48.21
N ALA A 221 -9.37 3.05 -48.78
CA ALA A 221 -9.16 1.76 -48.14
C ALA A 221 -7.66 1.50 -47.89
N ASP A 222 -6.83 1.73 -48.91
CA ASP A 222 -5.38 1.54 -48.83
C ASP A 222 -4.72 2.50 -47.84
N LEU A 223 -5.16 3.76 -47.77
CA LEU A 223 -4.73 4.71 -46.76
C LEU A 223 -5.07 4.22 -45.33
N CYS A 224 -6.28 3.68 -45.13
CA CYS A 224 -6.68 3.11 -43.85
C CYS A 224 -5.80 1.91 -43.48
N PHE A 225 -5.56 0.97 -44.41
CA PHE A 225 -4.75 -0.21 -44.13
C PHE A 225 -3.26 0.13 -43.92
N ALA A 226 -2.73 1.12 -44.63
CA ALA A 226 -1.39 1.64 -44.40
C ALA A 226 -1.25 2.26 -43.01
N HIS A 227 -2.23 3.08 -42.58
CA HIS A 227 -2.26 3.65 -41.24
C HIS A 227 -2.49 2.57 -40.17
N PHE A 228 -3.31 1.56 -40.44
CA PHE A 228 -3.51 0.44 -39.52
C PHE A 228 -2.19 -0.27 -39.21
N LYS A 229 -1.34 -0.52 -40.21
CA LYS A 229 -0.02 -1.17 -40.03
C LYS A 229 0.94 -0.35 -39.16
N THR A 230 0.79 0.97 -39.12
CA THR A 230 1.62 1.86 -38.29
C THR A 230 1.02 2.12 -36.91
N CYS A 231 -0.21 1.65 -36.64
CA CYS A 231 -0.81 1.75 -35.32
C CYS A 231 -0.03 0.93 -34.29
N GLY A 232 0.33 1.56 -33.19
CA GLY A 232 1.01 0.88 -32.08
C GLY A 232 0.12 -0.17 -31.40
N GLY A 233 0.77 -1.18 -30.83
CA GLY A 233 0.13 -2.22 -30.01
C GLY A 233 -0.18 -3.51 -30.75
N HIS A 234 -0.08 -4.64 -30.05
CA HIS A 234 -0.34 -5.97 -30.62
C HIS A 234 -1.81 -6.34 -30.41
N THR A 235 -2.65 -6.18 -31.43
CA THR A 235 -4.09 -6.49 -31.34
C THR A 235 -4.47 -7.73 -32.13
N ARG A 236 -5.68 -8.25 -31.89
CA ARG A 236 -6.26 -9.41 -32.58
C ARG A 236 -6.25 -9.23 -34.10
N PHE A 237 -6.46 -8.01 -34.57
CA PHE A 237 -6.39 -7.65 -35.99
C PHE A 237 -4.99 -7.87 -36.56
N HIS A 238 -3.94 -7.40 -35.86
CA HIS A 238 -2.55 -7.62 -36.27
C HIS A 238 -2.23 -9.12 -36.32
N LYS A 239 -2.61 -9.86 -35.27
CA LYS A 239 -2.38 -11.31 -35.20
C LYS A 239 -3.10 -12.06 -36.32
N TRP A 240 -4.39 -11.79 -36.55
CA TRP A 240 -5.18 -12.49 -37.55
C TRP A 240 -4.78 -12.16 -38.98
N LEU A 241 -4.25 -10.96 -39.23
CA LEU A 241 -3.77 -10.52 -40.54
C LEU A 241 -2.28 -10.82 -40.76
N GLY A 242 -1.58 -11.41 -39.78
CA GLY A 242 -0.15 -11.70 -39.88
C GLY A 242 0.74 -10.46 -39.98
N ILE A 243 0.30 -9.33 -39.42
CA ILE A 243 1.05 -8.06 -39.45
C ILE A 243 1.92 -7.97 -38.20
N GLU A 244 3.24 -7.87 -38.39
CA GLU A 244 4.16 -7.58 -37.28
C GLU A 244 3.90 -6.18 -36.73
N SER A 245 3.44 -6.08 -35.48
CA SER A 245 3.24 -4.80 -34.82
C SER A 245 4.58 -4.20 -34.37
N ASP A 246 4.84 -2.94 -34.71
CA ASP A 246 6.06 -2.23 -34.29
C ASP A 246 5.95 -1.88 -32.78
N THR A 247 6.28 -2.83 -31.90
CA THR A 247 6.22 -2.67 -30.43
C THR A 247 7.37 -1.81 -29.88
N LYS A 248 7.64 -0.67 -30.50
CA LYS A 248 8.63 0.31 -30.03
C LYS A 248 8.04 1.15 -28.90
N GLY A 249 7.85 0.52 -27.76
CA GLY A 249 7.40 1.19 -26.55
C GLY A 249 7.64 0.31 -25.34
N GLN A 250 8.83 0.39 -24.74
CA GLN A 250 8.99 -0.10 -23.38
C GLN A 250 8.48 0.98 -22.45
N SER A 251 7.18 1.00 -22.18
CA SER A 251 6.66 1.78 -21.07
C SER A 251 7.16 1.16 -19.75
N SER A 252 8.32 1.60 -19.28
CA SER A 252 8.84 1.20 -17.98
C SER A 252 8.27 2.14 -16.92
N ILE A 253 7.57 1.60 -15.92
CA ILE A 253 7.43 2.30 -14.66
C ILE A 253 8.61 1.89 -13.81
N ALA A 254 9.43 2.88 -13.48
CA ALA A 254 10.55 2.74 -12.58
C ALA A 254 10.02 2.45 -11.17
N MET A 255 10.04 1.18 -10.75
CA MET A 255 9.82 0.79 -9.34
C MET A 255 11.06 1.01 -8.46
N TRP A 256 12.22 1.28 -9.08
CA TRP A 256 13.49 1.49 -8.39
C TRP A 256 13.45 2.61 -7.34
N PRO A 257 12.75 3.75 -7.52
CA PRO A 257 12.71 4.80 -6.50
C PRO A 257 12.04 4.32 -5.21
N LEU A 258 10.97 3.52 -5.33
CA LEU A 258 10.28 2.94 -4.17
C LEU A 258 11.15 1.87 -3.48
N MET A 259 11.92 1.12 -4.25
CA MET A 259 12.89 0.16 -3.70
C MET A 259 14.00 0.88 -2.91
N VAL A 260 14.58 1.93 -3.48
CA VAL A 260 15.58 2.78 -2.81
C VAL A 260 14.99 3.41 -1.55
N ALA A 261 13.76 3.93 -1.61
CA ALA A 261 13.08 4.49 -0.44
C ALA A 261 12.86 3.44 0.67
N THR A 262 12.57 2.18 0.32
CA THR A 262 12.42 1.10 1.30
C THR A 262 13.76 0.74 1.95
N VAL A 263 14.86 0.74 1.19
CA VAL A 263 16.22 0.50 1.74
C VAL A 263 16.65 1.64 2.66
N LEU A 264 16.43 2.90 2.25
CA LEU A 264 16.71 4.06 3.08
C LEU A 264 15.87 4.05 4.36
N TYR A 265 14.59 3.68 4.27
CA TYR A 265 13.72 3.54 5.43
C TYR A 265 14.24 2.50 6.42
N LEU A 266 14.68 1.33 5.94
CA LEU A 266 15.33 0.31 6.79
C LEU A 266 16.61 0.85 7.43
N ALA A 267 17.46 1.53 6.66
CA ALA A 267 18.71 2.10 7.16
C ALA A 267 18.46 3.11 8.29
N VAL A 268 17.47 4.01 8.13
CA VAL A 268 17.07 4.95 9.17
C VAL A 268 16.61 4.23 10.43
N VAL A 269 15.78 3.19 10.29
CA VAL A 269 15.32 2.39 11.45
C VAL A 269 16.49 1.73 12.18
N ILE A 270 17.48 1.19 11.47
CA ILE A 270 18.69 0.59 12.06
C ILE A 270 19.52 1.65 12.79
N VAL A 271 19.69 2.83 12.21
CA VAL A 271 20.41 3.94 12.84
C VAL A 271 19.70 4.38 14.12
N LEU A 272 18.38 4.53 14.08
CA LEU A 272 17.58 4.90 15.27
C LEU A 272 17.61 3.80 16.35
N TRP A 273 17.67 2.53 15.96
CA TRP A 273 17.79 1.42 16.92
C TRP A 273 19.10 1.52 17.69
N ASN A 274 20.20 1.72 16.98
CA ASN A 274 21.55 1.74 17.56
C ASN A 274 21.96 3.12 18.10
N HIS A 275 21.04 4.09 18.10
CA HIS A 275 21.32 5.40 18.63
C HIS A 275 21.55 5.33 20.14
N GLN A 276 22.62 5.95 20.60
CA GLN A 276 22.94 6.08 22.01
C GLN A 276 22.87 7.55 22.40
N TYR A 277 22.35 7.81 23.59
CA TYR A 277 22.10 9.17 24.05
C TYR A 277 23.28 9.70 24.86
N SER A 278 23.51 11.02 24.82
CA SER A 278 24.60 11.64 25.57
C SER A 278 24.28 11.77 27.07
N SER A 279 22.99 11.70 27.43
CA SER A 279 22.50 11.71 28.81
C SER A 279 21.23 10.87 28.98
N VAL A 280 20.92 10.51 30.23
CA VAL A 280 19.66 9.85 30.61
C VAL A 280 18.44 10.73 30.30
N GLN A 281 18.57 12.05 30.44
CA GLN A 281 17.49 13.02 30.15
C GLN A 281 17.16 13.07 28.66
N GLU A 282 18.18 13.08 27.79
CA GLU A 282 17.97 12.99 26.34
C GLU A 282 17.31 11.66 25.95
N ALA A 283 17.74 10.55 26.57
CA ALA A 283 17.15 9.24 26.35
C ALA A 283 15.67 9.20 26.77
N LEU A 284 15.32 9.77 27.93
CA LEU A 284 13.95 9.87 28.42
C LEU A 284 13.06 10.71 27.50
N LYS A 285 13.57 11.86 27.06
CA LYS A 285 12.88 12.74 26.11
C LYS A 285 12.63 12.04 24.78
N TRP A 286 13.62 11.31 24.27
CA TRP A 286 13.47 10.61 23.02
C TRP A 286 12.57 9.39 23.15
N GLU A 287 12.76 8.53 24.14
CA GLU A 287 12.02 7.27 24.25
C GLU A 287 10.58 7.46 24.73
N TYR A 288 10.34 8.43 25.62
CA TYR A 288 9.04 8.59 26.30
C TYR A 288 8.39 9.95 26.05
N GLY A 289 9.08 10.90 25.40
CA GLY A 289 8.56 12.24 25.15
C GLY A 289 8.57 13.14 26.38
N ASP A 290 9.34 12.79 27.42
CA ASP A 290 9.45 13.58 28.64
C ASP A 290 10.26 14.87 28.38
N ASN A 291 9.66 16.04 28.59
CA ASN A 291 10.36 17.30 28.39
C ASN A 291 11.41 17.52 29.49
N GLU A 292 12.64 17.85 29.10
CA GLU A 292 13.74 18.19 30.01
C GLU A 292 13.38 19.29 31.01
N SER A 293 12.57 20.28 30.59
CA SER A 293 12.10 21.37 31.46
C SER A 293 11.31 20.91 32.68
N ASN A 294 10.81 19.67 32.65
CA ASN A 294 9.98 19.11 33.70
C ASN A 294 10.72 18.03 34.48
N LEU A 295 12.02 17.81 34.21
CA LEU A 295 12.84 16.76 34.82
C LEU A 295 13.94 17.38 35.68
N TYR A 296 13.76 17.36 37.01
CA TYR A 296 14.79 17.83 37.94
C TYR A 296 15.41 16.66 38.68
N LEU A 297 16.73 16.48 38.56
CA LEU A 297 17.43 15.35 39.15
C LEU A 297 17.44 15.43 40.68
N ILE A 298 16.80 14.47 41.34
CA ILE A 298 16.81 14.31 42.80
C ILE A 298 18.07 13.54 43.19
N THR A 299 18.29 12.34 42.64
CA THR A 299 19.49 11.56 42.90
C THR A 299 19.83 10.66 41.72
N GLU A 300 21.09 10.27 41.64
CA GLU A 300 21.62 9.36 40.66
C GLU A 300 22.63 8.44 41.35
N SER A 301 22.51 7.14 41.07
CA SER A 301 23.49 6.14 41.48
C SER A 301 23.91 5.34 40.26
N TYR A 302 25.19 4.99 40.19
CA TYR A 302 25.78 4.23 39.11
C TYR A 302 26.79 3.23 39.66
N ASP A 303 26.63 1.97 39.27
CA ASP A 303 27.56 0.90 39.61
C ASP A 303 27.70 -0.07 38.41
N ASP A 304 28.94 -0.37 38.06
CA ASP A 304 29.36 -1.34 37.04
C ASP A 304 28.46 -1.45 35.78
N GLY A 305 28.26 -0.34 35.06
CA GLY A 305 27.52 -0.32 33.80
C GLY A 305 26.00 -0.12 33.92
N GLN A 306 25.45 -0.12 35.14
CA GLN A 306 24.03 0.12 35.41
C GLN A 306 23.84 1.28 36.37
N GLY A 307 22.78 2.05 36.18
CA GLY A 307 22.45 3.17 37.05
C GLY A 307 20.97 3.38 37.24
N VAL A 308 20.64 4.08 38.32
CA VAL A 308 19.29 4.52 38.64
C VAL A 308 19.31 6.03 38.81
N SER A 309 18.57 6.74 37.96
CA SER A 309 18.31 8.18 38.12
C SER A 309 16.88 8.38 38.60
N ILE A 310 16.71 9.25 39.59
CA ILE A 310 15.41 9.64 40.11
C ILE A 310 15.20 11.14 39.88
N TYR A 311 14.09 11.48 39.24
CA TYR A 311 13.74 12.86 38.89
C TYR A 311 12.43 13.27 39.56
N SER A 312 12.36 14.53 39.99
CA SER A 312 11.10 15.24 40.14
C SER A 312 10.54 15.48 38.73
N TYR A 313 9.30 15.04 38.50
CA TYR A 313 8.65 15.08 37.19
C TYR A 313 7.22 15.60 37.28
N ASN A 314 7.02 16.89 37.01
CA ASN A 314 5.76 17.59 37.32
C ASN A 314 5.37 17.36 38.80
N ASP A 315 4.12 16.96 39.06
CA ASP A 315 3.62 16.56 40.40
C ASP A 315 3.85 15.06 40.68
N SER A 316 4.96 14.50 40.22
CA SER A 316 5.23 13.05 40.29
C SER A 316 6.72 12.79 40.48
N VAL A 317 7.08 11.57 40.88
CA VAL A 317 8.47 11.11 40.89
C VAL A 317 8.68 10.14 39.74
N LEU A 318 9.71 10.36 38.95
CA LEU A 318 10.12 9.52 37.83
C LEU A 318 11.35 8.71 38.21
N TYR A 319 11.24 7.40 38.08
CA TYR A 319 12.31 6.44 38.29
C TYR A 319 12.80 5.93 36.94
N CYS A 320 14.11 5.94 36.75
CA CYS A 320 14.74 5.51 35.52
C CYS A 320 15.91 4.57 35.82
N ASN A 321 15.82 3.32 35.40
CA ASN A 321 16.95 2.39 35.35
C ASN A 321 17.55 2.45 33.94
N TYR A 322 18.86 2.64 33.87
CA TYR A 322 19.61 2.79 32.63
C TYR A 322 20.91 1.98 32.65
N CYS A 323 21.42 1.69 31.47
CA CYS A 323 22.80 1.22 31.28
C CYS A 323 23.64 2.33 30.67
N LYS A 324 24.92 2.37 31.07
CA LYS A 324 25.94 3.25 30.49
C LYS A 324 27.06 2.39 29.93
N ASN A 325 27.38 2.61 28.67
CA ASN A 325 28.54 2.00 28.01
C ASN A 325 29.48 3.13 27.51
N ASP A 326 30.64 2.77 26.97
CA ASP A 326 31.63 3.72 26.41
C ASP A 326 31.08 4.64 25.31
N HIS A 327 29.88 4.36 24.82
CA HIS A 327 29.26 5.02 23.69
C HIS A 327 27.99 5.83 24.06
N GLY A 328 27.51 5.76 25.32
CA GLY A 328 26.35 6.53 25.78
C GLY A 328 25.41 5.78 26.74
N TYR A 329 24.19 6.31 26.90
CA TYR A 329 23.16 5.83 27.83
C TYR A 329 22.01 5.12 27.09
N THR A 330 21.40 4.11 27.73
CA THR A 330 20.20 3.40 27.24
C THR A 330 19.24 3.15 28.39
N ILE A 331 17.95 3.48 28.23
CA ILE A 331 16.95 3.23 29.28
C ILE A 331 16.53 1.76 29.26
N LYS A 332 16.62 1.10 30.41
CA LYS A 332 16.15 -0.28 30.60
C LYS A 332 14.68 -0.30 30.99
N LYS A 333 14.30 0.57 31.94
CA LYS A 333 12.96 0.58 32.51
C LYS A 333 12.65 1.96 33.11
N ARG A 334 11.41 2.40 32.92
CA ARG A 334 10.90 3.69 33.40
C ARG A 334 9.63 3.48 34.22
N HIS A 335 9.52 4.15 35.36
CA HIS A 335 8.31 4.15 36.19
C HIS A 335 7.99 5.56 36.65
N VAL A 336 6.73 5.98 36.47
CA VAL A 336 6.22 7.25 36.98
C VAL A 336 5.28 6.92 38.11
N ASP A 337 5.59 7.39 39.31
CA ASP A 337 4.64 7.35 40.40
C ASP A 337 3.78 8.61 40.39
N LYS A 338 2.51 8.42 40.00
CA LYS A 338 1.50 9.49 39.85
C LYS A 338 0.67 9.69 41.12
N ASN A 339 0.85 8.87 42.16
CA ASN A 339 0.06 8.93 43.38
C ASN A 339 0.62 9.96 44.38
N ILE A 340 0.95 11.17 43.91
CA ILE A 340 1.10 12.35 44.77
C ILE A 340 -0.25 13.07 44.84
N LYS A 341 -1.31 12.32 45.15
CA LYS A 341 -2.60 12.89 45.55
C LYS A 341 -2.93 12.35 46.93
N GLU A 342 -3.40 13.25 47.78
CA GLU A 342 -3.90 13.00 49.13
C GLU A 342 -5.11 12.02 49.12
N ASP A 343 -4.91 10.75 48.78
CA ASP A 343 -5.94 9.74 48.98
C ASP A 343 -5.92 9.32 50.46
N ARG A 344 -6.68 10.10 51.23
CA ARG A 344 -7.18 9.70 52.55
C ARG A 344 -8.10 8.50 52.36
N ASN A 345 -7.53 7.30 52.36
CA ASN A 345 -8.13 6.06 52.85
C ASN A 345 -7.32 4.87 52.32
N ASP A 346 -6.19 4.59 52.98
CA ASP A 346 -5.91 3.23 53.42
C ASP A 346 -4.96 3.29 54.63
N SER A 347 -5.44 2.69 55.71
CA SER A 347 -4.82 2.71 57.03
C SER A 347 -3.52 1.91 57.02
N PHE A 348 -2.37 2.59 56.99
CA PHE A 348 -1.15 2.26 57.75
C PHE A 348 -0.03 3.31 57.55
N PHE A 349 -0.15 4.22 56.57
CA PHE A 349 0.80 5.32 56.33
C PHE A 349 0.06 6.64 56.07
N ASN A 350 -0.34 7.35 57.12
CA ASN A 350 -1.04 8.64 57.02
C ASN A 350 -0.23 9.74 57.72
N SER A 351 0.59 10.49 56.95
CA SER A 351 0.83 11.95 57.06
C SER A 351 2.09 12.45 56.35
N SER A 352 2.73 11.63 55.52
CA SER A 352 3.74 12.09 54.57
C SER A 352 3.84 11.10 53.41
N THR A 353 4.07 11.63 52.22
CA THR A 353 4.02 10.89 50.96
C THR A 353 5.21 9.95 50.87
N ILE A 354 5.09 8.75 51.45
CA ILE A 354 6.11 7.71 51.41
C ILE A 354 5.97 6.97 50.09
N VAL A 355 6.85 7.26 49.13
CA VAL A 355 7.06 6.32 48.03
C VAL A 355 8.15 5.36 48.47
N LEU A 356 7.73 4.24 49.05
CA LEU A 356 8.59 3.08 49.23
C LEU A 356 8.99 2.61 47.84
N ILE A 357 10.28 2.71 47.50
CA ILE A 357 10.80 2.09 46.27
C ILE A 357 10.84 0.58 46.51
N ASN A 358 9.67 -0.05 46.49
CA ASN A 358 9.55 -1.48 46.71
C ASN A 358 10.18 -2.21 45.51
N GLY A 359 11.40 -2.67 45.72
CA GLY A 359 11.93 -3.98 45.30
C GLY A 359 11.84 -4.39 43.84
N SER A 360 11.46 -3.52 42.89
CA SER A 360 11.21 -3.91 41.50
C SER A 360 12.21 -3.35 40.49
N PHE A 361 13.08 -2.43 40.92
CA PHE A 361 14.25 -1.96 40.16
C PHE A 361 15.55 -2.33 40.88
N TYR A 362 15.61 -2.18 42.20
CA TYR A 362 16.77 -2.53 43.02
C TYR A 362 16.99 -4.03 43.25
N LYS A 363 16.02 -4.90 42.94
CA LYS A 363 16.28 -6.36 42.88
C LYS A 363 17.07 -6.79 41.64
N GLU A 364 17.06 -5.96 40.59
CA GLU A 364 17.74 -6.24 39.31
C GLU A 364 19.12 -5.57 39.23
N THR A 365 19.40 -4.60 40.10
CA THR A 365 20.72 -3.99 40.30
C THR A 365 21.34 -4.58 41.57
N ASN A 366 22.68 -4.70 41.67
CA ASN A 366 23.34 -5.18 42.90
C ASN A 366 23.28 -4.16 44.06
N TYR A 367 22.36 -3.20 44.00
CA TYR A 367 22.34 -2.01 44.83
C TYR A 367 21.37 -2.19 45.99
N LYS A 368 21.91 -2.16 47.22
CA LYS A 368 21.21 -2.33 48.50
C LYS A 368 21.23 -1.03 49.30
N PRO A 369 20.45 -0.04 48.89
CA PRO A 369 19.47 0.47 49.85
C PRO A 369 18.12 0.81 49.22
N GLU A 370 17.05 0.57 49.96
CA GLU A 370 15.71 1.04 49.64
C GLU A 370 15.65 2.56 49.88
N ILE A 371 15.88 3.38 48.85
CA ILE A 371 15.82 4.85 49.00
C ILE A 371 14.35 5.27 49.11
N ILE A 372 13.86 5.67 50.29
CA ILE A 372 12.52 6.25 50.41
C ILE A 372 12.62 7.73 50.10
N ILE A 373 11.76 8.22 49.20
CA ILE A 373 11.65 9.64 48.88
C ILE A 373 10.33 10.17 49.42
N THR A 374 10.42 11.13 50.36
CA THR A 374 9.23 11.88 50.82
C THR A 374 9.35 13.34 50.43
N LYS A 375 8.28 13.89 49.85
CA LYS A 375 8.13 15.32 49.56
C LYS A 375 7.37 16.00 50.71
N GLY A 376 7.95 17.04 51.32
CA GLY A 376 7.28 17.81 52.38
C GLY A 376 8.23 18.67 53.21
N ASP A 377 7.67 19.53 54.07
CA ASP A 377 8.44 20.48 54.89
C ASP A 377 9.28 19.79 55.99
N SER A 378 8.86 18.59 56.43
CA SER A 378 9.56 17.78 57.43
C SER A 378 9.35 16.28 57.19
N LEU A 379 10.34 15.46 57.55
CA LEU A 379 10.20 14.00 57.55
C LEU A 379 9.37 13.58 58.77
N ASP A 380 8.21 12.96 58.53
CA ASP A 380 7.35 12.46 59.61
C ASP A 380 8.03 11.27 60.31
N PRO A 381 8.26 11.35 61.64
CA PRO A 381 8.89 10.27 62.39
C PRO A 381 8.17 8.93 62.29
N ASN A 382 6.86 8.92 62.01
CA ASN A 382 6.09 7.69 61.87
C ASN A 382 6.43 6.90 60.59
N VAL A 383 6.96 7.57 59.56
CA VAL A 383 7.40 6.96 58.29
C VAL A 383 8.52 5.96 58.51
N ILE A 384 9.52 6.38 59.29
CA ILE A 384 10.78 5.67 59.49
C ILE A 384 10.76 4.79 60.73
N ARG A 385 9.68 4.85 61.52
CA ARG A 385 9.60 4.21 62.84
C ARG A 385 9.79 2.69 62.82
N ASN A 386 9.41 2.04 61.71
CA ASN A 386 9.47 0.57 61.55
C ASN A 386 10.52 0.14 60.52
N ILE A 387 11.46 1.02 60.17
CA ILE A 387 12.43 0.81 59.10
C ILE A 387 13.84 0.94 59.70
N GLN A 388 14.74 -0.01 59.41
CA GLN A 388 16.14 0.09 59.84
C GLN A 388 16.87 1.11 58.97
N VAL A 389 16.86 2.36 59.41
CA VAL A 389 17.46 3.47 58.66
C VAL A 389 18.98 3.48 58.85
N GLU A 390 19.71 3.38 57.75
CA GLU A 390 21.16 3.55 57.70
C GLU A 390 21.55 5.03 57.64
N SER A 391 20.88 5.83 56.79
CA SER A 391 21.14 7.26 56.66
C SER A 391 19.92 8.05 56.18
N ILE A 392 19.88 9.35 56.49
CA ILE A 392 18.86 10.29 56.02
C ILE A 392 19.56 11.52 55.46
N GLU A 393 19.29 11.82 54.20
CA GLU A 393 19.75 13.04 53.53
C GLU A 393 18.55 13.87 53.07
N SER A 394 18.69 15.19 53.04
CA SER A 394 17.64 16.09 52.53
C SER A 394 18.17 16.89 51.35
N LYS A 395 17.37 17.05 50.30
CA LYS A 395 17.72 17.79 49.10
C LYS A 395 16.56 18.65 48.63
N THR A 396 16.81 19.94 48.44
CA THR A 396 15.82 20.86 47.86
C THR A 396 15.98 20.91 46.34
N VAL A 397 14.91 20.61 45.61
CA VAL A 397 14.86 20.61 44.14
C VAL A 397 13.58 21.33 43.71
N ASN A 398 13.70 22.36 42.87
CA ASN A 398 12.56 23.16 42.39
C ASN A 398 11.66 23.71 43.51
N ASN A 399 12.25 24.27 44.57
CA ASN A 399 11.57 24.76 45.77
C ASN A 399 10.81 23.71 46.60
N GLU A 400 11.06 22.42 46.35
CA GLU A 400 10.47 21.32 47.09
C GLU A 400 11.54 20.54 47.83
N LEU A 401 11.27 20.18 49.08
CA LEU A 401 12.20 19.44 49.92
C LEU A 401 11.93 17.93 49.81
N TYR A 402 12.97 17.19 49.43
CA TYR A 402 12.97 15.75 49.30
C TYR A 402 13.87 15.15 50.38
N TYR A 403 13.38 14.15 51.09
CA TYR A 403 14.21 13.33 52.00
C TYR A 403 14.56 12.03 51.32
N LEU A 404 15.84 11.66 51.32
CA LEU A 404 16.38 10.39 50.86
C LEU A 404 16.72 9.56 52.09
N VAL A 405 15.97 8.50 52.33
CA VAL A 405 16.21 7.59 53.47
C VAL A 405 16.82 6.30 52.94
N THR A 406 18.03 6.00 53.37
CA THR A 406 18.77 4.76 53.09
C THR A 406 18.43 3.73 54.17
N VAL A 407 18.13 2.49 53.78
CA VAL A 407 17.64 1.42 54.67
C VAL A 407 18.58 0.21 54.59
N GLU A 408 18.86 -0.42 55.73
CA GLU A 408 19.72 -1.62 55.88
C GLU A 408 19.18 -2.90 55.23
#